data_AF-A0A399ZIE7-F1
#
_entry.id   AF-A0A399ZIE7-F1
#
_cell.length_a   1.000
_cell.length_b   1.000
_cell.length_c   1.000
_cell.angle_alpha   90.00
_cell.angle_beta   90.00
_cell.angle_gamma   90.00
#
_symmetry.space_group_name_H-M   'P 1'
#
loop_
_entity.id
_entity.type
_entity.pdbx_description
1 polymer ?
#
loop_
_entity_poly.entity_id
_entity_poly.type
_entity_poly.pdbx_seq_one_letter_code
_entity_poly.pdbx_strand_id
1 'polypeptide(L)'
;MDRSESAIAAERVARLKTDFDVTVLADWGDDVSVGDTTWKAGTWSLAELERLRDSLSLLADAMNGNDRFKSNLGSVTVKKASIGSHGGEAWRGQVTFSANASFTPWTVVHEFAHIWDEHNGWGLSRRLEKFTGGFTSPLLSWMRKFFRLADLNGFVRADEPGKRGRKPGCNRSGYFYGDKPSGSDWNFNRVEDFAESVAMYVGWERDNALSDHARKRITRYLKSNGEKDDLFGTLDNWADYARYFYPEEGDYTKTKRWRFVERVMETFE
;
A
#
# COMPACT_ATOMS: atom_id res chain seq x y z
N MET A 1 17.17 11.71 34.33
CA MET A 1 16.16 12.74 33.98
C MET A 1 15.34 12.17 32.85
N ASP A 2 14.04 12.01 33.08
CA ASP A 2 13.12 11.54 32.04
C ASP A 2 13.04 12.60 30.94
N ARG A 3 13.32 12.23 29.69
CA ARG A 3 13.11 13.15 28.56
C ARG A 3 11.61 13.32 28.39
N SER A 4 11.14 14.56 28.20
CA SER A 4 9.74 14.77 27.85
C SER A 4 9.40 14.04 26.55
N GLU A 5 8.18 13.50 26.44
CA GLU A 5 7.68 12.88 25.21
C GLU A 5 7.82 13.80 23.99
N SER A 6 7.70 15.12 24.21
CA SER A 6 7.91 16.14 23.20
C SER A 6 9.33 16.14 22.61
N ALA A 7 10.36 15.98 23.46
CA ALA A 7 11.75 15.90 23.02
C ALA A 7 12.02 14.61 22.24
N ILE A 8 11.40 13.50 22.65
CA ILE A 8 11.49 12.22 21.94
C ILE A 8 10.82 12.35 20.56
N ALA A 9 9.59 12.89 20.49
CA ALA A 9 8.87 13.10 19.24
C ALA A 9 9.67 13.98 18.27
N ALA A 10 10.23 15.10 18.76
CA ALA A 10 11.07 15.99 17.96
C ALA A 10 12.32 15.29 17.41
N GLU A 11 13.00 14.47 18.22
CA GLU A 11 14.13 13.66 17.75
C GLU A 11 13.71 12.68 16.64
N ARG A 12 12.56 12.00 16.79
CA ARG A 12 12.06 11.07 15.78
C ARG A 12 11.72 11.77 14.46
N VAL A 13 11.07 12.94 14.51
CA VAL A 13 10.79 13.74 13.31
C VAL A 13 12.07 14.24 12.65
N ALA A 14 13.06 14.68 13.43
CA ALA A 14 14.35 15.10 12.89
C ALA A 14 15.07 13.95 12.17
N ARG A 15 14.98 12.73 12.69
CA ARG A 15 15.50 11.53 12.02
C ARG A 15 14.75 11.20 10.75
N LEU A 16 13.41 11.26 10.72
CA LEU A 16 12.64 11.07 9.49
C LEU A 16 13.07 12.01 8.37
N LYS A 17 13.32 13.28 8.71
CA LYS A 17 13.83 14.26 7.75
C LYS A 17 15.26 13.94 7.30
N THR A 18 16.14 13.62 8.24
CA THR A 18 17.57 13.39 7.94
C THR A 18 17.79 12.09 7.17
N ASP A 19 17.12 11.02 7.58
CA ASP A 19 17.35 9.66 7.07
C ASP A 19 16.60 9.42 5.75
N PHE A 20 15.42 10.03 5.56
CA PHE A 20 14.52 9.70 4.45
C PHE A 20 14.02 10.91 3.65
N ASP A 21 14.44 12.13 4.00
CA ASP A 21 13.89 13.38 3.44
C ASP A 21 12.36 13.52 3.61
N VAL A 22 11.84 12.94 4.70
CA VAL A 22 10.42 12.95 5.04
C VAL A 22 10.12 14.05 6.06
N THR A 23 9.28 15.00 5.68
CA THR A 23 8.78 16.05 6.57
C THR A 23 7.45 15.63 7.18
N VAL A 24 7.38 15.52 8.51
CA VAL A 24 6.12 15.29 9.23
C VAL A 24 5.46 16.63 9.52
N LEU A 25 4.22 16.84 9.07
CA LEU A 25 3.40 17.96 9.51
C LEU A 25 2.95 17.68 10.94
N ALA A 26 3.70 18.24 11.88
CA ALA A 26 3.39 18.17 13.29
C ALA A 26 2.09 18.94 13.58
N ASP A 27 1.23 18.31 14.37
CA ASP A 27 0.01 18.91 14.93
C ASP A 27 0.03 18.90 16.47
N TRP A 28 1.20 18.59 17.04
CA TRP A 28 1.54 18.67 18.45
C TRP A 28 2.58 19.77 18.68
N GLY A 29 2.75 20.18 19.93
CA GLY A 29 3.75 21.19 20.29
C GLY A 29 3.24 22.23 21.27
N ASP A 30 4.11 23.15 21.62
CA ASP A 30 3.72 24.35 22.36
C ASP A 30 3.02 25.32 21.40
N ASP A 31 1.79 25.71 21.72
CA ASP A 31 1.11 26.77 21.00
C ASP A 31 1.74 28.10 21.43
N VAL A 32 2.57 28.72 20.58
CA VAL A 32 3.20 30.00 20.88
C VAL A 32 2.19 31.13 20.63
N SER A 33 1.04 31.06 21.30
CA SER A 33 0.14 32.18 21.45
C SER A 33 0.62 33.00 22.67
N VAL A 34 0.54 34.33 22.56
CA VAL A 34 1.15 35.25 23.55
C VAL A 34 0.60 34.98 24.95
N GLY A 35 1.38 34.28 25.78
CA GLY A 35 1.09 34.02 27.19
C GLY A 35 0.62 32.61 27.55
N ASP A 36 0.42 31.70 26.58
CA ASP A 36 0.07 30.31 26.86
C ASP A 36 1.22 29.39 26.43
N THR A 37 1.77 28.61 27.35
CA THR A 37 2.83 27.60 27.07
C THR A 37 2.29 26.19 27.29
N THR A 38 0.99 25.98 27.11
CA THR A 38 0.37 24.68 27.32
C THR A 38 0.69 23.76 26.14
N TRP A 39 1.33 22.63 26.43
CA TRP A 39 1.58 21.57 25.45
C TRP A 39 0.26 21.07 24.85
N LYS A 40 0.17 21.08 23.52
CA LYS A 40 -0.94 20.49 22.78
C LYS A 40 -0.56 19.10 22.30
N ALA A 41 -1.25 18.09 22.82
CA ALA A 41 -1.20 16.75 22.25
C ALA A 41 -1.75 16.79 20.82
N GLY A 42 -0.97 16.29 19.86
CA GLY A 42 -1.38 16.14 18.47
C GLY A 42 -2.07 14.81 18.19
N THR A 43 -2.41 14.56 16.94
CA THR A 43 -3.00 13.28 16.51
C THR A 43 -1.94 12.19 16.33
N TRP A 44 -0.66 12.54 16.26
CA TRP A 44 0.43 11.58 16.19
C TRP A 44 0.80 11.04 17.57
N SER A 45 0.85 9.72 17.69
CA SER A 45 1.47 9.05 18.83
C SER A 45 2.95 8.78 18.59
N LEU A 46 3.74 8.65 19.68
CA LEU A 46 5.14 8.22 19.58
C LEU A 46 5.30 6.88 18.86
N ALA A 47 4.41 5.92 19.13
CA ALA A 47 4.41 4.61 18.49
C ALA A 47 4.14 4.68 16.98
N GLU A 48 3.36 5.65 16.51
CA GLU A 48 3.13 5.87 15.07
C GLU A 48 4.37 6.50 14.40
N LEU A 49 5.05 7.43 15.05
CA LEU A 49 6.30 8.01 14.52
C LEU A 49 7.40 6.94 14.42
N GLU A 50 7.51 6.06 15.41
CA GLU A 50 8.42 4.93 15.39
C GLU A 50 8.04 3.93 14.29
N ARG A 51 6.76 3.55 14.19
CA ARG A 51 6.28 2.67 13.11
C ARG A 51 6.53 3.25 11.72
N LEU A 52 6.31 4.56 11.54
CA LEU A 52 6.60 5.24 10.28
C LEU A 52 8.09 5.10 9.96
N ARG A 53 8.97 5.48 10.88
CA ARG A 53 10.42 5.38 10.70
C ARG A 53 10.87 3.97 10.37
N ASP A 54 10.44 2.98 11.13
CA ASP A 54 10.87 1.60 10.98
C ASP A 54 10.38 1.01 9.65
N SER A 55 9.15 1.35 9.22
CA SER A 55 8.61 0.93 7.92
C SER A 55 9.35 1.57 6.75
N LEU A 56 9.77 2.84 6.88
CA LEU A 56 10.60 3.50 5.87
C LEU A 56 12.01 2.93 5.82
N SER A 57 12.57 2.52 6.96
CA SER A 57 13.84 1.79 6.99
C SER A 57 13.75 0.50 6.19
N LEU A 58 12.69 -0.29 6.37
CA LEU A 58 12.49 -1.53 5.58
C LEU A 58 12.39 -1.27 4.07
N LEU A 59 11.72 -0.18 3.66
CA LEU A 59 11.64 0.19 2.24
C LEU A 59 12.99 0.70 1.72
N ALA A 60 13.70 1.52 2.50
CA ALA A 60 15.02 2.02 2.14
C ALA A 60 16.05 0.88 2.01
N ASP A 61 16.06 -0.07 2.95
CA ASP A 61 16.90 -1.26 2.90
C ASP A 61 16.61 -2.09 1.64
N ALA A 62 15.33 -2.26 1.29
CA ALA A 62 14.94 -2.93 0.03
C ALA A 62 15.38 -2.16 -1.23
N MET A 63 15.61 -0.85 -1.12
CA MET A 63 16.15 0.03 -2.16
C MET A 63 17.68 0.14 -2.12
N ASN A 64 18.37 -0.66 -1.31
CA ASN A 64 19.82 -0.60 -1.06
C ASN A 64 20.28 0.71 -0.38
N GLY A 65 19.48 1.22 0.56
CA GLY A 65 19.85 2.27 1.51
C GLY A 65 19.14 3.61 1.32
N ASN A 66 19.38 4.51 2.28
CA ASN A 66 18.71 5.81 2.41
C ASN A 66 18.92 6.75 1.21
N ASP A 67 20.11 6.76 0.60
CA ASP A 67 20.40 7.66 -0.52
C ASP A 67 19.59 7.29 -1.77
N ARG A 68 19.50 5.97 -2.07
CA ARG A 68 18.65 5.47 -3.15
C ARG A 68 17.18 5.71 -2.85
N PHE A 69 16.74 5.51 -1.60
CA PHE A 69 15.39 5.86 -1.19
C PHE A 69 15.07 7.33 -1.50
N LYS A 70 15.91 8.28 -1.06
CA LYS A 70 15.71 9.71 -1.29
C LYS A 70 15.71 10.06 -2.78
N SER A 71 16.64 9.50 -3.55
CA SER A 71 16.71 9.73 -4.99
C SER A 71 15.47 9.22 -5.72
N ASN A 72 14.87 8.12 -5.26
CA ASN A 72 13.72 7.50 -5.89
C ASN A 72 12.40 8.19 -5.56
N LEU A 73 12.23 8.71 -4.35
CA LEU A 73 10.98 9.30 -3.89
C LEU A 73 10.96 10.83 -3.88
N GLY A 74 12.14 11.46 -3.85
CA GLY A 74 12.26 12.89 -3.57
C GLY A 74 11.84 13.23 -2.15
N SER A 75 11.63 14.53 -1.89
CA SER A 75 11.12 14.99 -0.60
C SER A 75 9.64 14.64 -0.45
N VAL A 76 9.27 14.02 0.68
CA VAL A 76 7.88 13.61 0.94
C VAL A 76 7.35 14.31 2.19
N THR A 77 6.11 14.81 2.12
CA THR A 77 5.42 15.36 3.28
C THR A 77 4.41 14.35 3.83
N VAL A 78 4.39 14.10 5.12
CA VAL A 78 3.40 13.21 5.76
C VAL A 78 2.54 13.96 6.76
N LYS A 79 1.25 13.62 6.84
CA LYS A 79 0.32 14.22 7.80
C LYS A 79 -0.76 13.23 8.25
N LYS A 80 -1.53 13.59 9.26
CA LYS A 80 -2.76 12.89 9.66
C LYS A 80 -3.99 13.73 9.32
N ALA A 81 -5.04 13.09 8.83
CA ALA A 81 -6.34 13.71 8.59
C ALA A 81 -7.48 12.67 8.63
N SER A 82 -8.73 13.14 8.74
CA SER A 82 -9.89 12.25 8.59
C SER A 82 -10.12 11.95 7.11
N ILE A 83 -9.72 10.75 6.66
CA ILE A 83 -9.82 10.27 5.27
C ILE A 83 -10.83 9.13 5.11
N GLY A 84 -11.88 9.13 5.94
CA GLY A 84 -12.91 8.08 5.93
C GLY A 84 -12.37 6.72 6.37
N SER A 85 -12.64 5.68 5.58
CA SER A 85 -12.25 4.29 5.87
C SER A 85 -10.86 3.90 5.37
N HIS A 86 -10.14 4.81 4.70
CA HIS A 86 -8.81 4.54 4.18
C HIS A 86 -7.76 4.57 5.31
N GLY A 87 -6.76 3.69 5.24
CA GLY A 87 -5.62 3.71 6.16
C GLY A 87 -4.60 4.81 5.82
N GLY A 88 -4.47 5.11 4.53
CA GLY A 88 -3.63 6.15 3.97
C GLY A 88 -4.11 6.58 2.58
N GLU A 89 -3.62 7.73 2.12
CA GLU A 89 -3.77 8.23 0.75
C GLU A 89 -2.48 8.97 0.35
N ALA A 90 -2.00 8.75 -0.87
CA ALA A 90 -0.80 9.36 -1.41
C ALA A 90 -1.08 10.18 -2.69
N TRP A 91 -0.67 11.44 -2.70
CA TRP A 91 -0.81 12.34 -3.85
C TRP A 91 0.11 13.56 -3.77
N ARG A 92 0.77 13.91 -4.88
CA ARG A 92 1.64 15.10 -5.05
C ARG A 92 2.74 15.21 -4.00
N GLY A 93 3.51 14.14 -3.83
CA GLY A 93 4.61 14.11 -2.85
C GLY A 93 4.14 14.18 -1.39
N GLN A 94 2.85 13.92 -1.13
CA GLN A 94 2.27 13.94 0.21
C GLN A 94 1.57 12.61 0.51
N VAL A 95 1.82 12.07 1.70
CA VAL A 95 1.07 10.96 2.27
C VAL A 95 0.20 11.46 3.43
N THR A 96 -1.08 11.11 3.41
CA THR A 96 -2.03 11.39 4.48
C THR A 96 -2.43 10.09 5.14
N PHE A 97 -2.11 9.91 6.41
CA PHE A 97 -2.58 8.77 7.20
C PHE A 97 -3.88 9.12 7.94
N SER A 98 -4.68 8.10 8.26
CA SER A 98 -5.93 8.30 9.00
C SER A 98 -5.67 8.86 10.41
N ALA A 99 -6.40 9.91 10.76
CA ALA A 99 -6.44 10.42 12.13
C ALA A 99 -7.27 9.52 13.06
N ASN A 100 -8.19 8.73 12.50
CA ASN A 100 -9.19 7.97 13.26
C ASN A 100 -8.76 6.53 13.53
N ALA A 101 -7.69 6.05 12.91
CA ALA A 101 -7.16 4.70 13.07
C ALA A 101 -5.64 4.70 12.91
N SER A 102 -4.95 3.85 13.67
CA SER A 102 -3.52 3.63 13.47
C SER A 102 -3.25 2.94 12.14
N PHE A 103 -2.28 3.45 11.38
CA PHE A 103 -1.80 2.81 10.17
C PHE A 103 -0.85 1.63 10.47
N THR A 104 -0.74 0.71 9.52
CA THR A 104 0.14 -0.46 9.60
C THR A 104 1.44 -0.25 8.83
N PRO A 105 2.50 -1.06 9.05
CA PRO A 105 3.70 -1.03 8.21
C PRO A 105 3.40 -1.24 6.72
N TRP A 106 2.44 -2.12 6.41
CA TRP A 106 1.95 -2.32 5.05
C TRP A 106 1.38 -1.03 4.44
N THR A 107 0.55 -0.31 5.20
CA THR A 107 0.00 0.98 4.78
C THR A 107 1.12 1.96 4.44
N VAL A 108 2.13 2.10 5.29
CA VAL A 108 3.25 3.01 5.04
C VAL A 108 3.96 2.68 3.74
N VAL A 109 4.37 1.41 3.54
CA VAL A 109 5.11 1.01 2.34
C VAL A 109 4.25 1.15 1.09
N HIS A 110 2.96 0.83 1.17
CA HIS A 110 2.01 0.98 0.07
C HIS A 110 1.87 2.44 -0.37
N GLU A 111 1.60 3.37 0.57
CA GLU A 111 1.48 4.80 0.24
C GLU A 111 2.78 5.37 -0.31
N PHE A 112 3.93 4.98 0.23
CA PHE A 112 5.23 5.44 -0.26
C PHE A 112 5.58 4.86 -1.65
N ALA A 113 5.07 3.67 -1.99
CA ALA A 113 5.20 3.14 -3.34
C ALA A 113 4.39 3.95 -4.37
N HIS A 114 3.23 4.53 -3.98
CA HIS A 114 2.54 5.49 -4.83
C HIS A 114 3.37 6.75 -5.07
N ILE A 115 4.00 7.30 -4.02
CA ILE A 115 4.90 8.46 -4.16
C ILE A 115 6.08 8.14 -5.08
N TRP A 116 6.65 6.94 -4.96
CA TRP A 116 7.73 6.50 -5.85
C TRP A 116 7.30 6.45 -7.32
N ASP A 117 6.13 5.87 -7.62
CA ASP A 117 5.60 5.84 -8.99
C ASP A 117 5.29 7.26 -9.48
N GLU A 118 4.71 8.11 -8.65
CA GLU A 118 4.42 9.51 -8.95
C GLU A 118 5.69 10.29 -9.32
N HIS A 119 6.76 10.17 -8.51
CA HIS A 119 8.05 10.79 -8.77
C HIS A 119 8.66 10.32 -10.11
N ASN A 120 8.33 9.10 -10.54
CA ASN A 120 8.67 8.54 -11.84
C ASN A 120 7.60 8.79 -12.93
N GLY A 121 6.75 9.81 -12.74
CA GLY A 121 5.71 10.20 -13.70
C GLY A 121 4.67 9.12 -13.95
N TRP A 122 4.35 8.29 -12.96
CA TRP A 122 3.47 7.12 -13.05
C TRP A 122 3.95 6.10 -14.09
N GLY A 123 5.27 6.03 -14.30
CA GLY A 123 5.90 5.17 -15.29
C GLY A 123 6.09 3.73 -14.82
N LEU A 124 6.28 3.50 -13.52
CA LEU A 124 6.57 2.18 -12.96
C LEU A 124 5.35 1.27 -13.00
N SER A 125 4.17 1.76 -12.63
CA SER A 125 2.92 0.98 -12.73
C SER A 125 2.57 0.62 -14.18
N ARG A 126 2.79 1.54 -15.14
CA ARG A 126 2.61 1.26 -16.58
C ARG A 126 3.59 0.20 -17.08
N ARG A 127 4.84 0.26 -16.63
CA ARG A 127 5.85 -0.76 -16.95
C ARG A 127 5.51 -2.11 -16.32
N LEU A 128 5.01 -2.14 -15.07
CA LEU A 128 4.56 -3.37 -14.42
C LEU A 128 3.39 -4.02 -15.18
N GLU A 129 2.37 -3.22 -15.52
CA GLU A 129 1.24 -3.64 -16.34
C GLU A 129 1.73 -4.33 -17.62
N LYS A 130 2.61 -3.67 -18.38
CA LYS A 130 3.20 -4.24 -19.60
C LYS A 130 4.03 -5.50 -19.32
N PHE A 131 4.84 -5.50 -18.26
CA PHE A 131 5.76 -6.61 -17.93
C PHE A 131 5.02 -7.89 -17.55
N THR A 132 3.92 -7.75 -16.80
CA THR A 132 3.07 -8.88 -16.41
C THR A 132 2.22 -9.41 -17.56
N GLY A 133 2.08 -8.62 -18.64
CA GLY A 133 1.16 -8.88 -19.76
C GLY A 133 -0.26 -8.39 -19.49
N GLY A 134 -0.44 -7.54 -18.47
CA GLY A 134 -1.70 -6.87 -18.19
C GLY A 134 -1.97 -5.69 -19.12
N PHE A 135 -3.20 -5.20 -19.07
CA PHE A 135 -3.63 -4.01 -19.80
C PHE A 135 -4.90 -3.41 -19.20
N THR A 136 -5.16 -2.13 -19.46
CA THR A 136 -6.37 -1.44 -19.03
C THR A 136 -7.26 -1.15 -20.24
N SER A 137 -8.50 -1.64 -20.22
CA SER A 137 -9.45 -1.42 -21.32
C SER A 137 -10.88 -1.20 -20.80
N PRO A 138 -11.36 0.06 -20.76
CA PRO A 138 -12.73 0.37 -20.36
C PRO A 138 -13.79 -0.28 -21.25
N LEU A 139 -13.54 -0.33 -22.57
CA LEU A 139 -14.46 -0.95 -23.54
C LEU A 139 -14.61 -2.46 -23.30
N LEU A 140 -13.50 -3.19 -23.18
CA LEU A 140 -13.54 -4.64 -22.92
C LEU A 140 -14.12 -4.94 -21.54
N SER A 141 -13.83 -4.12 -20.54
CA SER A 141 -14.45 -4.21 -19.21
C SER A 141 -15.96 -4.03 -19.28
N TRP A 142 -16.43 -3.01 -20.01
CA TRP A 142 -17.85 -2.75 -20.23
C TRP A 142 -18.53 -3.93 -20.93
N MET A 143 -17.95 -4.46 -22.01
CA MET A 143 -18.50 -5.64 -22.70
C MET A 143 -18.58 -6.84 -21.77
N ARG A 144 -17.53 -7.13 -20.97
CA ARG A 144 -17.55 -8.23 -19.98
C ARG A 144 -18.68 -8.09 -18.97
N LYS A 145 -18.87 -6.88 -18.45
CA LYS A 145 -19.94 -6.56 -17.50
C LYS A 145 -21.32 -6.70 -18.16
N PHE A 146 -21.47 -6.23 -19.39
CA PHE A 146 -22.72 -6.32 -20.17
C PHE A 146 -23.14 -7.76 -20.44
N PHE A 147 -22.21 -8.62 -20.88
CA PHE A 147 -22.48 -10.04 -21.16
C PHE A 147 -22.55 -10.93 -19.90
N ARG A 148 -22.56 -10.36 -18.68
CA ARG A 148 -22.56 -11.10 -17.40
C ARG A 148 -21.40 -12.11 -17.28
N LEU A 149 -20.29 -11.82 -17.95
CA LEU A 149 -19.03 -12.57 -17.84
C LEU A 149 -18.14 -12.02 -16.72
N ALA A 150 -18.50 -10.86 -16.18
CA ALA A 150 -18.01 -10.39 -14.89
C ALA A 150 -18.64 -11.20 -13.76
N ASP A 151 -18.18 -11.01 -12.52
CA ASP A 151 -18.79 -11.60 -11.31
C ASP A 151 -20.28 -11.18 -11.07
N LEU A 152 -20.92 -10.54 -12.05
CA LEU A 152 -22.24 -9.92 -11.99
C LEU A 152 -23.33 -10.90 -12.44
N ASN A 153 -24.06 -11.47 -11.48
CA ASN A 153 -25.44 -11.93 -11.74
C ASN A 153 -26.33 -10.69 -11.56
N GLY A 154 -27.20 -10.42 -12.54
CA GLY A 154 -27.79 -9.11 -12.84
C GLY A 154 -28.70 -8.43 -11.80
N PHE A 155 -28.58 -8.76 -10.51
CA PHE A 155 -29.37 -8.19 -9.41
C PHE A 155 -28.54 -7.81 -8.17
N VAL A 156 -27.20 -7.92 -8.21
CA VAL A 156 -26.29 -7.73 -7.06
C VAL A 156 -25.30 -6.60 -7.35
N ARG A 157 -24.98 -5.72 -6.38
CA ARG A 157 -24.04 -4.60 -6.60
C ARG A 157 -22.62 -5.13 -6.79
N ALA A 158 -21.84 -4.47 -7.64
CA ALA A 158 -20.48 -4.90 -8.01
C ALA A 158 -19.45 -4.80 -6.87
N ASP A 159 -19.80 -4.17 -5.76
CA ASP A 159 -19.00 -3.98 -4.55
C ASP A 159 -19.37 -4.94 -3.40
N GLU A 160 -20.25 -5.92 -3.65
CA GLU A 160 -20.65 -6.91 -2.66
C GLU A 160 -19.64 -8.07 -2.51
N PRO A 161 -19.48 -8.61 -1.28
CA PRO A 161 -18.80 -9.89 -1.01
C PRO A 161 -19.02 -10.95 -2.08
N GLY A 162 -17.95 -11.63 -2.51
CA GLY A 162 -18.03 -12.62 -3.57
C GLY A 162 -17.94 -12.03 -4.98
N LYS A 163 -18.01 -10.71 -5.16
CA LYS A 163 -18.14 -10.04 -6.49
C LYS A 163 -17.42 -8.70 -6.63
N ARG A 164 -16.56 -8.33 -5.67
CA ARG A 164 -15.83 -7.03 -5.56
C ARG A 164 -14.78 -6.77 -6.65
N GLY A 165 -15.12 -6.87 -7.93
CA GLY A 165 -14.16 -6.58 -9.02
C GLY A 165 -12.91 -7.46 -9.00
N ARG A 166 -13.03 -8.67 -8.43
CA ARG A 166 -11.90 -9.58 -8.21
C ARG A 166 -11.37 -10.08 -9.54
N LYS A 167 -12.20 -10.50 -10.50
CA LYS A 167 -11.72 -11.01 -11.81
C LYS A 167 -11.06 -9.93 -12.69
N PRO A 168 -10.14 -10.31 -13.60
CA PRO A 168 -9.48 -9.36 -14.51
C PRO A 168 -10.50 -8.53 -15.30
N GLY A 169 -10.28 -7.22 -15.38
CA GLY A 169 -11.17 -6.29 -16.09
C GLY A 169 -12.54 -6.10 -15.45
N CYS A 170 -12.82 -6.70 -14.28
CA CYS A 170 -14.10 -6.56 -13.60
C CYS A 170 -14.09 -5.43 -12.55
N ASN A 171 -12.92 -4.91 -12.18
CA ASN A 171 -12.80 -3.71 -11.36
C ASN A 171 -13.31 -2.44 -12.08
N ARG A 172 -13.41 -1.33 -11.34
CA ARG A 172 -13.90 -0.03 -11.81
C ARG A 172 -13.09 0.50 -12.99
N SER A 173 -11.77 0.32 -12.93
CA SER A 173 -10.82 0.86 -13.91
C SER A 173 -10.74 0.05 -15.20
N GLY A 174 -11.33 -1.16 -15.23
CA GLY A 174 -11.20 -2.07 -16.37
C GLY A 174 -9.78 -2.61 -16.53
N TYR A 175 -9.08 -2.80 -15.41
CA TYR A 175 -7.71 -3.31 -15.37
C TYR A 175 -7.70 -4.84 -15.45
N PHE A 176 -7.14 -5.36 -16.54
CA PHE A 176 -6.87 -6.76 -16.76
C PHE A 176 -5.44 -7.04 -16.30
N TYR A 177 -5.29 -7.33 -15.01
CA TYR A 177 -3.99 -7.67 -14.45
C TYR A 177 -3.45 -8.95 -15.12
N GLY A 178 -2.20 -8.89 -15.61
CA GLY A 178 -1.49 -10.06 -16.12
C GLY A 178 -0.85 -10.83 -14.96
N ASP A 179 -0.66 -12.15 -15.12
CA ASP A 179 -0.14 -13.03 -14.05
C ASP A 179 -0.97 -12.95 -12.73
N LYS A 180 -0.38 -13.25 -11.57
CA LYS A 180 -1.09 -13.32 -10.28
C LYS A 180 -0.72 -12.14 -9.35
N PRO A 181 -1.61 -11.16 -9.13
CA PRO A 181 -1.41 -10.12 -8.12
C PRO A 181 -1.66 -10.63 -6.70
N SER A 182 -1.22 -9.85 -5.70
CA SER A 182 -1.48 -10.15 -4.28
C SER A 182 -2.97 -10.06 -3.91
N GLY A 183 -3.76 -9.35 -4.74
CA GLY A 183 -5.19 -9.20 -4.62
C GLY A 183 -5.73 -8.28 -5.72
N SER A 184 -7.04 -8.09 -5.72
CA SER A 184 -7.74 -7.09 -6.55
C SER A 184 -9.10 -6.86 -5.95
N ASP A 185 -9.52 -5.62 -5.77
CA ASP A 185 -10.90 -5.27 -5.41
C ASP A 185 -11.55 -4.40 -6.50
N TRP A 186 -12.62 -3.68 -6.15
CA TRP A 186 -13.32 -2.81 -7.07
C TRP A 186 -12.48 -1.60 -7.51
N ASN A 187 -11.62 -1.07 -6.64
CA ASN A 187 -10.79 0.11 -6.93
C ASN A 187 -9.42 -0.27 -7.52
N PHE A 188 -9.08 -1.56 -7.48
CA PHE A 188 -7.83 -2.07 -8.01
C PHE A 188 -7.59 -1.66 -9.47
N ASN A 189 -6.38 -1.18 -9.70
CA ASN A 189 -5.90 -0.68 -10.96
C ASN A 189 -4.38 -0.86 -11.01
N ARG A 190 -3.71 -0.48 -12.11
CA ARG A 190 -2.26 -0.65 -12.24
C ARG A 190 -1.42 0.06 -11.17
N VAL A 191 -1.89 1.20 -10.65
CA VAL A 191 -1.19 1.99 -9.64
C VAL A 191 -1.26 1.28 -8.28
N GLU A 192 -2.44 0.78 -7.91
CA GLU A 192 -2.63 -0.11 -6.75
C GLU A 192 -1.79 -1.38 -6.87
N ASP A 193 -1.78 -2.00 -8.06
CA ASP A 193 -1.03 -3.22 -8.33
C ASP A 193 0.48 -3.04 -8.10
N PHE A 194 1.01 -1.89 -8.53
CA PHE A 194 2.40 -1.54 -8.26
C PHE A 194 2.66 -1.36 -6.76
N ALA A 195 1.85 -0.57 -6.07
CA ALA A 195 2.03 -0.32 -4.64
C ALA A 195 1.92 -1.59 -3.80
N GLU A 196 0.94 -2.46 -4.09
CA GLU A 196 0.82 -3.78 -3.47
C GLU A 196 2.02 -4.68 -3.80
N SER A 197 2.53 -4.64 -5.03
CA SER A 197 3.70 -5.44 -5.42
C SER A 197 4.96 -5.03 -4.66
N VAL A 198 5.16 -3.73 -4.42
CA VAL A 198 6.25 -3.22 -3.59
C VAL A 198 6.08 -3.64 -2.14
N ALA A 199 4.88 -3.50 -1.56
CA ALA A 199 4.61 -3.94 -0.19
C ALA A 199 4.83 -5.45 0.00
N MET A 200 4.41 -6.26 -0.97
CA MET A 200 4.73 -7.69 -1.00
C MET A 200 6.22 -7.95 -1.08
N TYR A 201 6.96 -7.23 -1.93
CA TYR A 201 8.41 -7.41 -2.07
C TYR A 201 9.17 -7.11 -0.77
N VAL A 202 8.76 -6.07 -0.04
CA VAL A 202 9.36 -5.69 1.25
C VAL A 202 8.98 -6.66 2.37
N GLY A 203 7.77 -7.22 2.34
CA GLY A 203 7.27 -8.08 3.42
C GLY A 203 7.50 -9.58 3.25
N TRP A 204 7.39 -10.12 2.03
CA TRP A 204 7.32 -11.57 1.81
C TRP A 204 8.60 -12.29 2.25
N GLU A 205 8.45 -13.20 3.23
CA GLU A 205 9.53 -14.06 3.76
C GLU A 205 10.79 -13.33 4.26
N ARG A 206 10.65 -12.07 4.70
CA ARG A 206 11.75 -11.27 5.25
C ARG A 206 11.77 -11.14 6.78
N ASP A 207 10.92 -11.91 7.47
CA ASP A 207 10.80 -11.93 8.94
C ASP A 207 10.74 -10.53 9.60
N ASN A 208 9.96 -9.63 9.00
CA ASN A 208 9.81 -8.25 9.48
C ASN A 208 8.33 -7.92 9.76
N ALA A 209 8.07 -6.66 10.12
CA ALA A 209 6.75 -6.18 10.51
C ALA A 209 5.68 -6.24 9.39
N LEU A 210 6.07 -6.46 8.13
CA LEU A 210 5.15 -6.66 7.00
C LEU A 210 4.90 -8.15 6.70
N SER A 211 5.76 -9.07 7.17
CA SER A 211 5.74 -10.50 6.80
C SER A 211 4.38 -11.15 7.00
N ASP A 212 3.76 -10.94 8.17
CA ASP A 212 2.46 -11.55 8.45
C ASP A 212 1.34 -10.99 7.56
N HIS A 213 1.39 -9.69 7.24
CA HIS A 213 0.45 -9.09 6.31
C HIS A 213 0.63 -9.69 4.91
N ALA A 214 1.88 -9.78 4.42
CA ALA A 214 2.21 -10.37 3.13
C ALA A 214 1.77 -11.84 3.02
N ARG A 215 2.06 -12.66 4.03
CA ARG A 215 1.60 -14.06 4.10
C ARG A 215 0.07 -14.15 4.03
N LYS A 216 -0.64 -13.36 4.85
CA LYS A 216 -2.11 -13.33 4.87
C LYS A 216 -2.72 -12.81 3.57
N ARG A 217 -2.00 -12.03 2.76
CA ARG A 217 -2.46 -11.63 1.42
C ARG A 217 -2.54 -12.82 0.47
N ILE A 218 -1.60 -13.76 0.57
CA ILE A 218 -1.57 -14.95 -0.29
C ILE A 218 -2.40 -16.09 0.29
N THR A 219 -2.23 -16.42 1.56
CA THR A 219 -2.85 -17.62 2.15
C THR A 219 -4.37 -17.50 2.31
N ARG A 220 -4.95 -16.29 2.26
CA ARG A 220 -6.42 -16.13 2.26
C ARG A 220 -7.10 -16.91 1.14
N TYR A 221 -6.42 -17.12 0.02
CA TYR A 221 -6.99 -17.82 -1.14
C TYR A 221 -7.04 -19.33 -0.96
N LEU A 222 -6.49 -19.84 0.15
CA LEU A 222 -6.67 -21.22 0.60
C LEU A 222 -7.92 -21.41 1.47
N LYS A 223 -8.55 -20.31 1.91
CA LYS A 223 -9.78 -20.36 2.71
C LYS A 223 -10.95 -20.87 1.90
N SER A 224 -11.95 -21.41 2.59
CA SER A 224 -13.20 -21.83 1.95
C SER A 224 -14.01 -20.61 1.51
N ASN A 225 -14.85 -20.78 0.48
CA ASN A 225 -15.79 -19.74 0.06
C ASN A 225 -16.73 -19.38 1.23
N GLY A 226 -16.93 -18.09 1.48
CA GLY A 226 -17.77 -17.60 2.58
C GLY A 226 -17.07 -17.57 3.95
N GLU A 227 -15.79 -17.94 4.04
CA GLU A 227 -15.00 -17.75 5.26
C GLU A 227 -14.57 -16.28 5.41
N LYS A 228 -14.49 -15.78 6.64
CA LYS A 228 -14.04 -14.41 6.91
C LYS A 228 -12.52 -14.34 6.79
N ASP A 229 -12.03 -13.35 6.05
CA ASP A 229 -10.62 -12.97 6.06
C ASP A 229 -10.33 -12.17 7.34
N ASP A 230 -9.39 -12.67 8.14
CA ASP A 230 -9.00 -12.09 9.42
C ASP A 230 -8.32 -10.72 9.25
N LEU A 231 -7.72 -10.46 8.08
CA LEU A 231 -6.98 -9.23 7.82
C LEU A 231 -7.89 -8.08 7.37
N PHE A 232 -8.88 -8.36 6.52
CA PHE A 232 -9.77 -7.34 5.94
C PHE A 232 -11.20 -7.44 6.45
N GLY A 233 -11.49 -8.37 7.36
CA GLY A 233 -12.83 -8.62 7.89
C GLY A 233 -13.88 -8.94 6.82
N THR A 234 -13.45 -9.34 5.63
CA THR A 234 -14.30 -9.49 4.44
C THR A 234 -14.66 -10.95 4.24
N LEU A 235 -15.92 -11.23 3.86
CA LEU A 235 -16.36 -12.54 3.37
C LEU A 235 -16.24 -12.52 1.84
N ASP A 236 -15.73 -13.59 1.22
CA ASP A 236 -15.56 -13.63 -0.24
C ASP A 236 -15.53 -15.07 -0.77
N ASN A 237 -15.48 -15.22 -2.10
CA ASN A 237 -15.35 -16.52 -2.77
C ASN A 237 -13.86 -16.90 -2.95
N TRP A 238 -13.13 -17.02 -1.83
CA TRP A 238 -11.68 -17.15 -1.82
C TRP A 238 -11.15 -18.30 -2.68
N ALA A 239 -11.74 -19.49 -2.56
CA ALA A 239 -11.33 -20.67 -3.31
C ALA A 239 -11.55 -20.49 -4.83
N ASP A 240 -12.65 -19.85 -5.23
CA ASP A 240 -12.93 -19.56 -6.65
C ASP A 240 -11.90 -18.60 -7.24
N TYR A 241 -11.34 -17.73 -6.40
CA TYR A 241 -10.36 -16.73 -6.77
C TYR A 241 -8.91 -17.21 -6.72
N ALA A 242 -8.63 -18.37 -6.10
CA ALA A 242 -7.28 -18.89 -5.94
C ALA A 242 -6.50 -18.96 -7.25
N ARG A 243 -7.13 -19.39 -8.35
CA ARG A 243 -6.45 -19.46 -9.67
C ARG A 243 -5.92 -18.12 -10.20
N TYR A 244 -6.45 -16.99 -9.73
CA TYR A 244 -6.05 -15.65 -10.16
C TYR A 244 -5.00 -15.02 -9.26
N PHE A 245 -4.93 -15.42 -7.98
CA PHE A 245 -4.12 -14.71 -6.99
C PHE A 245 -3.14 -15.61 -6.23
N TYR A 246 -3.44 -16.91 -6.08
CA TYR A 246 -2.58 -17.85 -5.38
C TYR A 246 -1.45 -18.32 -6.31
N PRO A 247 -0.18 -17.95 -6.04
CA PRO A 247 0.95 -18.33 -6.88
C PRO A 247 1.26 -19.82 -6.75
N GLU A 248 2.14 -20.30 -7.63
CA GLU A 248 2.57 -21.70 -7.62
C GLU A 248 3.15 -22.03 -6.24
N GLU A 249 2.60 -23.07 -5.60
CA GLU A 249 2.94 -23.49 -4.24
C GLU A 249 2.76 -22.41 -3.15
N GLY A 250 2.11 -21.29 -3.46
CA GLY A 250 2.01 -20.14 -2.56
C GLY A 250 3.25 -19.26 -2.55
N ASP A 251 4.25 -19.52 -3.37
CA ASP A 251 5.49 -18.74 -3.44
C ASP A 251 5.33 -17.49 -4.32
N TYR A 252 5.17 -16.34 -3.67
CA TYR A 252 5.02 -15.06 -4.37
C TYR A 252 6.28 -14.65 -5.16
N THR A 253 7.46 -15.16 -4.82
CA THR A 253 8.72 -14.84 -5.51
C THR A 253 8.74 -15.34 -6.96
N LYS A 254 7.89 -16.32 -7.29
CA LYS A 254 7.76 -16.86 -8.64
C LYS A 254 6.93 -15.97 -9.58
N THR A 255 6.22 -14.98 -9.06
CA THR A 255 5.39 -14.09 -9.86
C THR A 255 6.23 -13.15 -10.73
N LYS A 256 5.66 -12.70 -11.85
CA LYS A 256 6.26 -11.64 -12.67
C LYS A 256 6.32 -10.31 -11.92
N ARG A 257 5.43 -10.08 -10.96
CA ARG A 257 5.43 -8.88 -10.10
C ARG A 257 6.66 -8.82 -9.23
N TRP A 258 6.99 -9.92 -8.56
CA TRP A 258 8.23 -10.02 -7.79
C TRP A 258 9.45 -9.66 -8.64
N ARG A 259 9.62 -10.36 -9.76
CA ARG A 259 10.75 -10.14 -10.68
C ARG A 259 10.80 -8.72 -11.23
N PHE A 260 9.64 -8.08 -11.43
CA PHE A 260 9.59 -6.70 -11.86
C PHE A 260 10.12 -5.77 -10.76
N VAL A 261 9.60 -5.89 -9.54
CA VAL A 261 10.02 -5.03 -8.41
C VAL A 261 11.49 -5.24 -8.10
N GLU A 262 11.96 -6.49 -8.05
CA GLU A 262 13.37 -6.86 -7.87
C GLU A 262 14.27 -6.12 -8.87
N ARG A 263 13.96 -6.22 -10.18
CA ARG A 263 14.70 -5.48 -11.21
C ARG A 263 14.66 -3.99 -10.99
N VAL A 264 13.48 -3.42 -10.71
CA VAL A 264 13.35 -1.98 -10.49
C VAL A 264 14.21 -1.53 -9.29
N MET A 265 14.31 -2.31 -8.22
CA MET A 265 15.18 -2.02 -7.08
C MET A 265 16.69 -2.10 -7.44
N GLU A 266 17.05 -3.00 -8.35
CA GLU A 266 18.45 -3.18 -8.81
C GLU A 266 18.89 -2.10 -9.81
N THR A 267 18.04 -1.70 -10.77
CA THR A 267 18.45 -0.99 -12.00
C THR A 267 18.67 0.53 -11.86
N PHE A 268 18.44 1.15 -10.70
CA PHE A 268 18.76 2.57 -10.49
C PHE A 268 20.24 2.73 -10.11
N GLU A 269 21.11 2.61 -11.11
CA GLU A 269 22.52 3.05 -11.11
C GLU A 269 22.69 4.27 -12.02
#